data_AF-A0A0M3IWU3-F1
#
_entry.id   AF-A0A0M3IWU3-F1
#
_cell.length_a   1.000
_cell.length_b   1.000
_cell.length_c   1.000
_cell.angle_alpha   90.00
_cell.angle_beta   90.00
_cell.angle_gamma   90.00
#
_symmetry.space_group_name_H-M   'P 1'
#
loop_
_entity.id
_entity.type
_entity.pdbx_description
1 polymer ?
#
loop_
_entity_poly.entity_id
_entity_poly.type
_entity_poly.pdbx_seq_one_letter_code
_entity_poly.pdbx_strand_id
1 'polypeptide(L)' 'MSLFLVWLVMLFAESLPYKILIYSPQIGHSHVNFFGQTADTLVEAGHDVVLYLPAYHDEVKTTGAKLARIIKRP' A
#
# COMPACT_ATOMS: atom_id res chain seq x y z
N MET A 1 -33.97 18.33 11.31
CA MET A 1 -32.96 19.14 10.61
C MET A 1 -31.56 19.00 11.19
N SER A 2 -31.34 19.03 12.52
CA SER A 2 -29.97 18.90 13.07
C SER A 2 -29.32 17.51 12.86
N LEU A 3 -30.07 16.41 12.96
CA LEU A 3 -29.55 15.05 12.72
C LEU A 3 -29.01 14.84 11.30
N PHE A 4 -29.68 15.41 10.30
CA PHE A 4 -29.22 15.37 8.91
C PHE A 4 -27.89 16.11 8.72
N LEU A 5 -27.74 17.25 9.41
CA LEU A 5 -26.50 18.04 9.37
C LEU A 5 -25.33 17.31 10.04
N VAL A 6 -25.56 16.64 11.17
CA VAL A 6 -24.54 15.80 11.85
C VAL A 6 -24.11 14.64 10.95
N TRP A 7 -25.06 13.99 10.26
CA TRP A 7 -24.77 12.94 9.30
C TRP A 7 -23.91 13.45 8.13
N LEU A 8 -24.26 14.63 7.59
CA LEU A 8 -23.49 15.26 6.52
C LEU A 8 -22.05 15.56 6.97
N VAL A 9 -21.85 16.06 8.18
CA VAL A 9 -20.50 16.35 8.73
C VAL A 9 -19.67 15.07 8.89
N MET A 10 -20.28 13.96 9.32
CA MET A 10 -19.54 12.69 9.44
C MET A 10 -19.07 12.12 8.10
N LEU A 11 -19.74 12.42 6.99
CA LEU A 11 -19.31 11.99 5.65
C LEU A 11 -18.05 12.71 5.17
N PHE A 12 -17.75 13.89 5.72
CA PHE A 12 -16.54 14.67 5.39
C PHE A 12 -15.47 14.60 6.48
N ALA A 13 -15.63 13.74 7.49
CA ALA A 13 -14.59 13.52 8.48
C ALA A 13 -13.41 12.82 7.80
N GLU A 14 -12.35 13.58 7.49
CA GLU A 14 -11.14 13.02 6.89
C GLU A 14 -10.51 11.99 7.83
N SER A 15 -10.43 10.73 7.38
CA SER A 15 -9.61 9.73 8.08
C SER A 15 -8.15 10.02 7.82
N LEU A 16 -7.35 10.17 8.88
CA LEU A 16 -5.91 10.34 8.74
C LEU A 16 -5.30 9.14 8.01
N PRO A 17 -4.39 9.37 7.05
CA PRO A 17 -3.76 8.28 6.33
C PRO A 17 -2.89 7.44 7.26
N TYR A 18 -3.12 6.13 7.24
CA TYR A 18 -2.26 5.20 7.97
C TYR A 18 -0.88 5.12 7.31
N LYS A 19 0.15 4.86 8.14
CA LYS A 19 1.49 4.53 7.70
C LYS A 19 1.64 3.01 7.67
N ILE A 20 1.73 2.44 6.48
CA ILE A 20 1.69 1.00 6.26
C ILE A 20 3.03 0.54 5.69
N LEU A 21 3.62 -0.50 6.30
CA LEU A 21 4.80 -1.18 5.79
C LEU A 21 4.41 -2.59 5.33
N ILE A 22 4.62 -2.87 4.05
CA ILE A 22 4.39 -4.20 3.45
C ILE A 22 5.75 -4.86 3.23
N TYR A 23 5.94 -6.01 3.87
CA TYR A 23 7.11 -6.85 3.68
C TYR A 23 6.87 -7.85 2.54
N SER A 24 7.62 -7.72 1.44
CA SER A 24 7.47 -8.56 0.26
C SER A 24 8.83 -9.06 -0.24
N PRO A 25 9.38 -10.15 0.36
CA PRO A 25 10.63 -10.71 -0.10
C PRO A 25 10.51 -11.22 -1.54
N GLN A 26 11.59 -11.08 -2.29
CA GLN A 26 11.66 -11.49 -3.69
C GLN A 26 11.80 -13.02 -3.83
N ILE A 27 10.80 -13.76 -3.33
CA ILE A 27 10.77 -15.24 -3.32
C ILE A 27 10.00 -15.83 -4.52
N GLY A 28 9.21 -15.02 -5.22
CA GLY A 28 8.46 -15.46 -6.39
C GLY A 28 7.73 -14.30 -7.09
N HIS A 29 7.56 -14.41 -8.41
CA HIS A 29 6.91 -13.36 -9.20
C HIS A 29 5.46 -13.10 -8.78
N SER A 30 4.68 -14.15 -8.52
CA SER A 30 3.28 -14.03 -8.08
C SER A 30 3.17 -13.37 -6.71
N HIS A 31 4.03 -13.76 -5.77
CA HIS A 31 4.10 -13.19 -4.43
C HIS A 31 4.39 -11.68 -4.48
N VAL A 32 5.43 -11.30 -5.21
CA VAL A 32 5.81 -9.89 -5.34
C VAL A 32 4.73 -9.07 -6.05
N ASN A 33 4.11 -9.63 -7.09
CA ASN A 33 3.02 -8.96 -7.79
C ASN A 33 1.77 -8.80 -6.93
N PHE A 34 1.40 -9.80 -6.12
CA PHE A 34 0.26 -9.72 -5.20
C PHE A 34 0.44 -8.61 -4.16
N PHE A 35 1.59 -8.59 -3.48
CA PHE A 35 1.87 -7.57 -2.47
C PHE A 35 2.07 -6.19 -3.09
N GLY A 36 2.62 -6.13 -4.31
CA GLY A 36 2.76 -4.87 -5.03
C GLY A 36 1.43 -4.25 -5.45
N GLN A 37 0.50 -5.03 -5.99
CA GLN A 37 -0.87 -4.56 -6.28
C GLN A 37 -1.61 -4.15 -5.00
N THR A 38 -1.46 -4.94 -3.92
CA THR A 38 -2.03 -4.58 -2.61
C THR A 38 -1.50 -3.24 -2.12
N ALA A 39 -0.20 -3.00 -2.27
CA ALA A 39 0.44 -1.74 -1.88
C ALA A 39 -0.12 -0.56 -2.68
N ASP A 40 -0.28 -0.73 -4.00
CA ASP A 40 -0.85 0.31 -4.87
C ASP A 40 -2.31 0.62 -4.50
N THR A 41 -3.14 -0.40 -4.26
CA THR A 41 -4.54 -0.20 -3.82
C THR A 41 -4.63 0.60 -2.52
N LEU A 42 -3.71 0.36 -1.57
CA LEU A 42 -3.68 1.12 -0.31
C LEU A 42 -3.21 2.57 -0.52
N VAL A 43 -2.31 2.82 -1.48
CA VAL A 43 -1.95 4.20 -1.88
C VAL A 43 -3.13 4.90 -2.54
N GLU A 44 -3.87 4.22 -3.43
CA GLU A 44 -5.08 4.76 -4.06
C GLU A 44 -6.18 5.07 -3.03
N ALA A 45 -6.26 4.30 -1.95
CA ALA A 45 -7.13 4.59 -0.80
C ALA A 45 -6.64 5.79 0.06
N GLY A 46 -5.49 6.38 -0.26
CA GLY A 46 -4.96 7.58 0.38
C GLY A 46 -3.95 7.32 1.50
N HIS A 47 -3.46 6.09 1.70
CA HIS A 47 -2.50 5.78 2.78
C HIS A 47 -1.03 6.03 2.39
N ASP A 48 -0.16 6.26 3.39
CA ASP A 48 1.31 6.29 3.19
C ASP A 48 1.86 4.87 3.26
N VAL A 49 2.11 4.27 2.10
CA VAL A 49 2.52 2.87 2.00
C VAL A 49 3.98 2.75 1.56
N VAL A 50 4.72 1.94 2.31
CA VAL A 50 6.07 1.50 2.00
C VAL A 50 6.07 0.03 1.66
N LEU A 51 6.57 -0.33 0.48
CA LEU A 51 6.80 -1.70 0.07
C LEU A 51 8.30 -2.03 0.24
N TYR A 52 8.60 -2.86 1.23
CA TYR A 52 9.95 -3.33 1.50
C TYR A 52 10.21 -4.65 0.78
N LEU A 53 11.18 -4.63 -0.14
CA LEU A 53 11.54 -5.73 -1.03
C LEU A 53 12.98 -6.18 -0.74
N PRO A 54 13.20 -7.08 0.22
CA PRO A 54 14.50 -7.71 0.40
C PRO A 54 14.76 -8.71 -0.73
N ALA A 55 15.97 -8.68 -1.28
CA ALA A 55 16.42 -9.65 -2.25
C ALA A 55 16.52 -11.04 -1.59
N TYR A 56 16.03 -12.07 -2.27
CA TYR A 56 16.10 -13.45 -1.80
C TYR A 56 16.46 -14.40 -2.94
N HIS A 57 15.76 -14.28 -4.06
CA HIS A 57 16.13 -14.94 -5.32
C HIS A 57 16.46 -13.90 -6.39
N ASP A 58 17.66 -14.00 -6.97
CA ASP A 58 18.17 -13.06 -8.00
C ASP A 58 17.34 -13.02 -9.29
N GLU A 59 16.52 -14.05 -9.50
CA GLU A 59 15.63 -14.20 -10.65
C GLU A 59 14.40 -13.26 -10.55
N VAL A 60 13.96 -12.95 -9.34
CA VAL A 60 12.73 -12.18 -9.11
C VAL A 60 13.04 -10.69 -9.04
N LYS A 61 13.14 -10.05 -10.20
CA LYS A 61 13.50 -8.61 -10.30
C LYS A 61 12.32 -7.64 -10.27
N THR A 62 11.10 -8.17 -10.39
CA THR A 62 9.88 -7.37 -10.33
C THR A 62 9.67 -6.77 -8.94
N THR A 63 8.95 -5.65 -8.86
CA THR A 63 8.50 -5.01 -7.61
C THR A 63 7.00 -5.17 -7.39
N GLY A 64 6.23 -5.49 -8.43
CA GLY A 64 4.78 -5.66 -8.37
C GLY A 64 3.97 -4.38 -8.16
N ALA A 65 4.57 -3.32 -7.60
CA ALA A 65 3.95 -2.02 -7.33
C ALA A 65 4.41 -0.93 -8.32
N LYS A 66 3.53 0.04 -8.56
CA LYS A 66 3.74 1.23 -9.41
C LYS A 66 3.63 2.55 -8.63
N LEU A 67 2.79 2.59 -7.61
CA LEU A 67 2.46 3.79 -6.83
C LEU A 67 3.13 3.78 -5.46
N ALA A 68 3.23 2.62 -4.81
CA ALA A 68 3.81 2.50 -3.48
C ALA A 68 5.30 2.89 -3.43
N ARG A 69 5.73 3.50 -2.32
CA ARG A 69 7.14 3.84 -2.10
C ARG A 69 7.93 2.56 -1.87
N ILE A 70 8.91 2.30 -2.74
CA ILE A 70 9.69 1.06 -2.71
C ILE A 70 11.00 1.28 -1.93
N ILE A 71 11.29 0.37 -1.00
CA ILE A 71 12.60 0.23 -0.37
C ILE A 71 13.14 -1.15 -0.74
N LYS A 72 14.19 -1.18 -1.56
CA LYS A 72 14.93 -2.41 -1.88
C LYS A 72 16.15 -2.50 -0.98
N ARG A 73 16.37 -3.66 -0.36
CA ARG A 73 17.63 -3.97 0.32
C ARG A 73 18.30 -5.13 -0.42
N PRO A 74 19.60 -5.02 -0.76
CA PRO A 74 20.35 -6.11 -1.37
C PRO A 74 20.40 -7.33 -0.48
#